data_AF-R7T0P2-F1
#
_entry.id   AF-R7T0P2-F1
#
_cell.length_a   1.000
_cell.length_b   1.000
_cell.length_c   1.000
_cell.angle_alpha   90.00
_cell.angle_beta   90.00
_cell.angle_gamma   90.00
#
_symmetry.space_group_name_H-M   'P 1'
#
loop_
_entity.id
_entity.type
_entity.pdbx_description
1 polymer ?
#
loop_
_entity_poly.entity_id
_entity_poly.type
_entity_poly.pdbx_seq_one_letter_code
_entity_poly.pdbx_strand_id
1 'polypeptide(L)'
;QRDEDMDMSYEGLLSLSTILGDVKPRGTPADIISSLPKGTYGDWVRPGVTEERCPICLDDYDAKDACLRVPACSHWFHEGCLQVCTNSQDTTSWTLC
;
A
#
# COMPACT_ATOMS: atom_id res chain seq x y z
N GLN A 1 -2.66 14.75 33.04
CA GLN A 1 -1.45 15.50 32.63
C GLN A 1 -0.76 14.63 31.59
N ARG A 2 -1.21 14.75 30.33
CA ARG A 2 -1.00 13.76 29.26
C ARG A 2 -1.14 14.42 27.88
N ASP A 3 -0.72 15.68 27.78
CA ASP A 3 -0.76 16.49 26.55
C ASP A 3 0.51 17.37 26.38
N GLU A 4 1.66 16.92 26.91
CA GLU A 4 2.98 17.51 26.61
C GLU A 4 3.81 16.56 25.70
N ASP A 5 3.15 15.60 25.05
CA ASP A 5 3.80 14.37 24.57
C ASP A 5 4.33 14.42 23.11
N MET A 6 4.30 15.57 22.42
CA MET A 6 5.08 15.75 21.19
C MET A 6 5.24 17.23 20.86
N ASP A 7 6.40 17.79 21.14
CA ASP A 7 6.74 19.13 20.68
C ASP A 7 6.83 19.11 19.14
N MET A 8 5.82 19.68 18.47
CA MET A 8 5.77 19.85 17.01
C MET A 8 6.64 21.02 16.54
N SER A 9 7.50 21.57 17.40
CA SER A 9 8.57 22.47 16.97
C SER A 9 9.45 21.80 15.93
N TYR A 10 10.06 22.61 15.07
CA TYR A 10 11.02 22.14 14.07
C TYR A 10 12.13 21.26 14.69
N GLU A 11 12.62 21.63 15.87
CA GLU A 11 13.65 20.89 16.61
C GLU A 11 13.11 19.57 17.20
N GLY A 12 11.86 19.56 17.67
CA GLY A 12 11.19 18.35 18.14
C GLY A 12 11.01 17.33 17.00
N LEU A 13 10.58 17.80 15.82
CA LEU A 13 10.45 16.97 14.63
C LEU A 13 11.81 16.45 14.12
N LEU A 14 12.88 17.24 14.21
CA LEU A 14 14.24 16.83 13.83
C LEU A 14 14.82 15.78 14.79
N SER A 15 14.50 15.89 16.07
CA SER A 15 14.88 14.90 17.08
C SER A 15 14.12 13.58 16.89
N LEU A 16 12.82 13.66 16.56
CA LEU A 16 12.00 12.49 16.26
C LEU A 16 12.47 11.75 15.01
N SER A 17 12.79 12.44 13.92
CA SER A 17 13.32 11.80 12.70
C SER A 17 14.65 11.09 12.96
N THR A 18 15.49 11.67 13.81
CA THR A 18 16.77 11.06 14.23
C THR A 18 16.55 9.81 15.09
N ILE A 19 15.54 9.81 15.97
CA ILE A 19 15.19 8.65 16.82
C ILE A 19 14.58 7.52 15.98
N LEU A 20 13.70 7.85 15.04
CA LEU A 20 13.04 6.87 14.18
C LEU A 20 14.02 6.24 13.18
N GLY A 21 15.04 6.99 12.76
CA GLY A 21 16.08 6.51 11.85
C GLY A 21 15.54 6.15 10.46
N ASP A 22 16.37 5.48 9.67
CA ASP A 22 15.99 4.98 8.35
C ASP A 22 15.09 3.75 8.50
N VAL A 23 13.80 3.91 8.21
CA VAL A 23 12.83 2.80 8.31
C VAL A 23 13.08 1.89 7.12
N LYS A 24 13.73 0.74 7.37
CA LYS A 24 13.85 -0.31 6.35
C LYS A 24 12.45 -0.63 5.81
N PRO A 25 12.17 -0.35 4.53
CA PRO A 25 10.87 -0.66 3.97
C PRO A 25 10.67 -2.17 4.10
N ARG A 26 9.56 -2.57 4.73
CA ARG A 26 9.12 -3.97 4.76
C ARG A 26 8.51 -4.28 3.41
N GLY A 27 9.32 -4.23 2.37
CA GLY A 27 8.94 -4.72 1.05
C GLY A 27 8.51 -6.17 1.20
N THR A 28 7.30 -6.47 0.76
CA THR A 28 6.84 -7.86 0.68
C THR A 28 7.69 -8.54 -0.41
N PRO A 29 8.38 -9.65 -0.13
CA PRO A 29 9.24 -10.27 -1.13
C PRO A 29 8.43 -10.66 -2.38
N ALA A 30 9.02 -10.50 -3.56
CA ALA A 30 8.37 -10.73 -4.85
C ALA A 30 7.73 -12.13 -4.97
N ASP A 31 8.31 -13.12 -4.29
CA ASP A 31 7.79 -14.49 -4.21
C ASP A 31 6.36 -14.52 -3.64
N ILE A 32 6.10 -13.75 -2.58
CA ILE A 32 4.78 -13.66 -1.95
C ILE A 32 3.79 -12.97 -2.89
N ILE A 33 4.22 -11.95 -3.63
CA ILE A 33 3.38 -11.28 -4.63
C ILE A 33 3.00 -12.24 -5.75
N SER A 34 3.96 -13.01 -6.26
CA SER A 34 3.71 -13.98 -7.33
C SER A 34 2.76 -15.11 -6.90
N SER A 35 2.70 -15.40 -5.60
CA SER A 35 1.80 -16.40 -5.03
C SER A 35 0.37 -15.89 -4.81
N LEU A 36 0.13 -14.57 -4.93
CA LEU A 36 -1.20 -14.00 -4.80
C LEU A 36 -2.10 -14.47 -5.95
N PRO A 37 -3.38 -14.76 -5.67
CA PRO A 37 -4.37 -14.97 -6.71
C PRO A 37 -4.39 -13.79 -7.69
N LYS A 38 -4.11 -14.07 -8.96
CA LYS A 38 -4.25 -13.14 -10.07
C LYS A 38 -5.44 -13.49 -10.95
N GLY A 39 -6.16 -12.46 -11.38
CA GLY A 39 -7.32 -12.59 -12.24
C GLY A 39 -7.67 -11.26 -12.89
N THR A 40 -8.62 -11.28 -13.81
CA THR A 40 -9.16 -10.05 -14.39
C THR A 40 -10.20 -9.45 -13.46
N TYR A 41 -10.28 -8.13 -13.40
CA TYR A 41 -11.29 -7.45 -12.58
C TYR A 41 -12.71 -7.88 -12.96
N GLY A 42 -13.01 -7.97 -14.26
CA GLY A 42 -14.35 -8.31 -14.76
C GLY A 42 -14.84 -9.70 -14.38
N ASP A 43 -13.94 -10.69 -14.23
CA ASP A 43 -14.32 -12.04 -13.85
C ASP A 43 -14.58 -12.18 -12.35
N TRP A 44 -14.03 -11.26 -11.54
CA TRP A 44 -14.07 -11.35 -10.09
C TRP A 44 -15.00 -10.33 -9.45
N VAL A 45 -15.38 -9.26 -10.17
CA VAL A 45 -16.17 -8.14 -9.67
C VAL A 45 -17.47 -8.63 -9.03
N ARG A 46 -17.76 -8.14 -7.83
CA ARG A 46 -19.02 -8.41 -7.12
C ARG A 46 -19.60 -7.06 -6.68
N PRO A 47 -20.74 -6.64 -7.28
CA PRO A 47 -21.37 -5.37 -6.96
C PRO A 47 -21.57 -5.22 -5.45
N GLY A 48 -21.05 -4.14 -4.86
CA GLY A 48 -21.19 -3.82 -3.43
C GLY A 48 -20.19 -4.49 -2.48
N VAL A 49 -19.23 -5.27 -2.99
CA VAL A 49 -18.18 -5.91 -2.17
C VAL A 49 -16.78 -5.62 -2.70
N THR A 50 -16.63 -5.45 -4.01
CA THR A 50 -15.33 -5.20 -4.64
C THR A 50 -15.05 -3.70 -4.76
N GLU A 51 -13.85 -3.30 -4.36
CA GLU A 51 -13.34 -1.95 -4.59
C GLU A 51 -13.29 -1.65 -6.09
N GLU A 52 -13.77 -0.47 -6.47
CA GLU A 52 -13.83 -0.03 -7.87
C GLU A 52 -12.59 0.77 -8.31
N ARG A 53 -11.74 1.15 -7.36
CA ARG A 53 -10.55 1.98 -7.59
C ARG A 53 -9.31 1.38 -6.96
N CYS A 54 -8.20 1.43 -7.68
CA CYS A 54 -6.91 0.97 -7.19
C CYS A 54 -6.32 1.99 -6.21
N PRO A 55 -6.02 1.61 -4.96
CA PRO A 55 -5.47 2.53 -3.96
C PRO A 55 -4.00 2.93 -4.23
N ILE A 56 -3.31 2.26 -5.16
CA ILE A 56 -1.93 2.57 -5.52
C ILE A 56 -1.85 3.66 -6.59
N CYS A 57 -2.52 3.46 -7.73
CA CYS A 57 -2.51 4.44 -8.84
C CYS A 57 -3.67 5.44 -8.77
N LEU A 58 -4.66 5.20 -7.90
CA LEU A 58 -5.88 6.00 -7.77
C LEU A 58 -6.77 6.00 -9.01
N ASP A 59 -6.57 5.06 -9.93
CA ASP A 59 -7.40 4.86 -11.12
C ASP A 59 -8.46 3.77 -10.92
N ASP A 60 -9.59 3.91 -11.60
CA ASP A 60 -10.69 2.94 -11.60
C ASP A 60 -10.31 1.66 -12.35
N TYR A 61 -10.91 0.53 -11.98
CA TYR A 61 -10.67 -0.76 -12.64
C TYR A 61 -11.49 -0.93 -13.91
N ASP A 62 -10.82 -1.30 -14.99
CA ASP A 62 -11.46 -1.79 -16.21
C ASP A 62 -11.69 -3.31 -16.15
N ALA A 63 -12.73 -3.79 -16.84
CA ALA A 63 -13.06 -5.22 -16.86
C ALA A 63 -11.91 -6.14 -17.36
N LYS A 64 -10.96 -5.57 -18.12
CA LYS A 64 -9.79 -6.28 -18.67
C LYS A 64 -8.54 -6.14 -17.81
N ASP A 65 -8.60 -5.37 -16.73
CA ASP A 65 -7.45 -5.11 -15.88
C ASP A 65 -7.04 -6.37 -15.13
N ALA A 66 -5.73 -6.64 -15.14
CA ALA A 66 -5.14 -7.69 -14.35
C ALA A 66 -5.01 -7.21 -12.89
N CYS A 67 -5.74 -7.86 -12.00
CA CYS A 67 -5.79 -7.54 -10.59
C CYS A 67 -5.25 -8.70 -9.74
N LEU A 68 -4.62 -8.32 -8.64
CA LEU A 68 -4.20 -9.20 -7.57
C LEU A 68 -5.14 -9.01 -6.39
N ARG A 69 -5.54 -10.12 -5.76
CA ARG A 69 -6.36 -10.12 -4.55
C ARG A 69 -5.58 -10.70 -3.40
N VAL A 70 -5.62 -10.02 -2.25
CA VAL A 70 -5.02 -10.54 -1.03
C VAL A 70 -5.97 -11.58 -0.40
N PRO A 71 -5.55 -12.82 -0.10
CA PRO A 71 -6.46 -13.80 0.50
C PRO A 71 -6.89 -13.44 1.93
N ALA A 72 -6.06 -12.68 2.65
CA ALA A 72 -6.27 -12.30 4.06
C ALA A 72 -7.14 -11.04 4.24
N CYS A 73 -7.33 -10.23 3.19
CA CYS A 73 -8.18 -9.04 3.23
C CYS A 73 -8.82 -8.81 1.85
N SER A 74 -10.04 -8.28 1.79
CA SER A 74 -10.79 -8.09 0.54
C SER A 74 -10.27 -6.93 -0.33
N HIS A 75 -8.96 -6.64 -0.30
CA HIS A 75 -8.33 -5.56 -1.06
C HIS A 75 -7.74 -6.05 -2.37
N TRP A 76 -7.81 -5.16 -3.37
CA TRP A 76 -7.50 -5.42 -4.76
C TRP A 76 -6.49 -4.38 -5.24
N PHE A 77 -5.63 -4.80 -6.17
CA PHE A 77 -4.58 -3.96 -6.72
C PHE A 77 -4.33 -4.38 -8.17
N HIS A 78 -3.95 -3.46 -9.06
CA HIS A 78 -3.42 -3.88 -10.36
C HIS A 78 -2.11 -4.66 -10.17
N GLU A 79 -1.88 -5.67 -11.00
CA GLU A 79 -0.66 -6.50 -10.95
C GLU A 79 0.61 -5.64 -11.03
N GLY A 80 0.64 -4.68 -11.96
CA GLY A 80 1.76 -3.75 -12.12
C GLY A 80 1.92 -2.75 -10.97
N CYS A 81 0.82 -2.36 -10.32
CA CYS A 81 0.85 -1.41 -9.21
C CYS A 81 1.49 -2.01 -7.95
N LEU A 82 1.20 -3.28 -7.66
CA LEU A 82 1.81 -3.94 -6.50
C LEU A 82 3.30 -4.23 -6.72
N GLN A 83 3.70 -4.47 -7.97
CA GLN A 83 5.09 -4.72 -8.34
C GLN A 83 5.97 -3.46 -8.27
N VAL A 84 5.46 -2.28 -8.63
CA VAL A 84 6.23 -1.03 -8.53
C VAL A 84 6.53 -0.65 -7.08
N CYS A 85 5.61 -0.91 -6.15
CA CYS A 85 5.82 -0.66 -4.72
C CYS A 85 6.91 -1.53 -4.09
N THR A 86 7.29 -2.66 -4.71
CA THR A 86 8.35 -3.55 -4.19
C THR A 86 9.71 -3.30 -4.81
N ASN A 87 9.77 -2.80 -6.05
CA ASN A 87 11.04 -2.51 -6.71
C ASN A 87 11.60 -1.14 -6.34
N SER A 88 10.74 -0.18 -5.95
CA SER A 88 11.17 1.10 -5.39
C SER A 88 11.46 0.92 -3.90
N GLN A 89 12.73 1.03 -3.51
CA GLN A 89 13.15 1.09 -2.10
C GLN A 89 12.66 2.35 -1.37
N ASP A 90 11.97 3.26 -2.07
CA ASP A 90 11.39 4.48 -1.53
C ASP A 90 9.87 4.36 -1.39
N THR A 91 9.42 3.61 -0.38
CA THR A 91 8.01 3.59 0.05
C THR A 91 7.79 4.59 1.18
N THR A 92 8.01 5.88 0.93
CA THR A 92 7.73 6.95 1.91
C THR A 92 6.29 7.49 1.86
N SER A 93 5.42 6.92 1.03
CA SER A 93 4.03 7.42 0.87
C SER A 93 2.95 6.39 1.22
N TRP A 94 3.20 5.46 2.16
CA TRP A 94 2.17 4.55 2.70
C TRP A 94 1.89 4.75 4.20
N THR A 95 2.46 5.77 4.83
CA THR A 95 2.20 6.11 6.25
C THR A 95 1.05 7.13 6.43
N LEU A 96 0.23 7.36 5.40
CA LEU A 96 -0.97 8.22 5.47
C LEU A 96 -2.21 7.52 4.89
N CYS A 97 -2.37 6.24 5.20
CA CYS A 97 -3.68 5.60 5.28
C CYS A 97 -3.88 5.05 6.70
#